data_AF-A0A924XUH5-F1
#
_entry.id   AF-A0A924XUH5-F1
#
_cell.length_a   1.000
_cell.length_b   1.000
_cell.length_c   1.000
_cell.angle_alpha   90.00
_cell.angle_beta   90.00
_cell.angle_gamma   90.00
#
_symmetry.space_group_name_H-M   'P 1'
#
loop_
_entity.id
_entity.type
_entity.pdbx_description
1 polymer ?
#
loop_
_entity_poly.entity_id
_entity_poly.type
_entity_poly.pdbx_seq_one_letter_code
_entity_poly.pdbx_strand_id
1 'polypeptide(L)'
;MTGPARLAAVRHAMAEQGLAGFLVPRADEHLGEYVPPRAERLAWLTGFTGSAGLAAVLPDRAAVFTDGRYTLQLAAQTDPALFEACHLIEQPPPHWIKARTTAGATIGYDPWLISAEGLARYRDAGLDMVPVYPNPVDAAWPDQPPQPMGAVTPHRLDVAGRSSADKRADIAAMLRADGQDAAILTDPASLAWLLNVRGADVDFTPFALGFVLVRADGSATLVMDAAKLPPDTVAWLGPDVSVVGRADLPGLLAAQSGQRVRVDAAGSPVWFA
;
A
#
# COMPACT_ATOMS: atom_id res chain seq x y z
N MET A 1 15.24 -18.95 2.30
CA MET A 1 16.31 -18.53 1.35
C MET A 1 17.23 -17.50 2.01
N THR A 2 18.51 -17.43 1.63
CA THR A 2 19.48 -16.41 2.12
C THR A 2 19.42 -15.13 1.27
N GLY A 3 20.01 -14.02 1.74
CA GLY A 3 20.03 -12.73 1.03
C GLY A 3 20.45 -12.82 -0.45
N PRO A 4 21.60 -13.44 -0.79
CA PRO A 4 22.03 -13.58 -2.19
C PRO A 4 21.01 -14.33 -3.07
N ALA A 5 20.43 -15.41 -2.54
CA ALA A 5 19.45 -16.22 -3.28
C ALA A 5 18.14 -15.45 -3.52
N ARG A 6 17.69 -14.65 -2.54
CA ARG A 6 16.50 -13.81 -2.68
C ARG A 6 16.69 -12.74 -3.76
N LEU A 7 17.82 -12.01 -3.73
CA LEU A 7 18.11 -11.00 -4.75
C LEU A 7 18.22 -11.59 -6.16
N ALA A 8 18.86 -12.75 -6.30
CA ALA A 8 18.93 -13.47 -7.58
C ALA A 8 17.55 -13.88 -8.10
N ALA A 9 16.67 -14.39 -7.23
CA ALA A 9 15.31 -14.77 -7.59
C ALA A 9 14.47 -13.55 -8.03
N VAL A 10 14.59 -12.41 -7.34
CA VAL A 10 13.90 -11.17 -7.73
C VAL A 10 14.41 -10.66 -9.09
N ARG A 11 15.72 -10.68 -9.33
CA ARG A 11 16.30 -10.31 -10.63
C ARG A 11 15.82 -11.23 -11.76
N HIS A 12 15.67 -12.52 -11.48
CA HIS A 12 15.11 -13.47 -12.45
C HIS A 12 13.67 -13.11 -12.80
N ALA A 13 12.80 -12.90 -11.80
CA ALA A 13 11.41 -12.50 -12.02
C ALA A 13 11.31 -11.14 -12.76
N MET A 14 12.20 -10.19 -12.46
CA MET A 14 12.30 -8.93 -13.21
C MET A 14 12.67 -9.15 -14.68
N ALA A 15 13.63 -10.03 -14.96
CA ALA A 15 14.06 -10.33 -16.32
C ALA A 15 12.96 -11.01 -17.15
N GLU A 16 12.16 -11.91 -16.54
CA GLU A 16 10.99 -12.51 -17.20
C GLU A 16 9.94 -11.46 -17.60
N GLN A 17 9.88 -10.34 -16.87
CA GLN A 17 8.99 -9.22 -17.15
C GLN A 17 9.65 -8.11 -18.01
N GLY A 18 10.90 -8.30 -18.46
CA GLY A 18 11.62 -7.33 -19.28
C GLY A 18 12.02 -6.04 -18.56
N LEU A 19 12.13 -6.06 -17.23
CA LEU A 19 12.42 -4.88 -16.42
C LEU A 19 13.93 -4.64 -16.29
N ALA A 20 14.34 -3.38 -16.47
CA ALA A 20 15.70 -2.92 -16.22
C ALA A 20 15.92 -2.42 -14.79
N GLY A 21 14.84 -2.35 -14.00
CA GLY A 21 14.89 -2.06 -12.57
C GLY A 21 13.54 -2.28 -11.90
N PHE A 22 13.52 -2.41 -10.58
CA PHE A 22 12.29 -2.52 -9.80
C PHE A 22 12.40 -1.82 -8.46
N LEU A 23 11.33 -1.12 -8.05
CA LEU A 23 11.22 -0.46 -6.74
C LEU A 23 10.55 -1.38 -5.71
N VAL A 24 11.16 -1.47 -4.52
CA VAL A 24 10.62 -2.23 -3.38
C VAL A 24 10.52 -1.30 -2.17
N PRO A 25 9.43 -0.53 -2.03
CA PRO A 25 9.22 0.34 -0.86
C PRO A 25 8.88 -0.47 0.40
N ARG A 26 9.10 0.13 1.58
CA ARG A 26 8.53 -0.35 2.84
C ARG A 26 7.07 0.08 2.96
N ALA A 27 6.18 -0.54 2.17
CA ALA A 27 4.77 -0.20 2.13
C ALA A 27 3.88 -1.43 1.82
N ASP A 28 2.60 -1.30 2.12
CA ASP A 28 1.52 -2.17 1.65
C ASP A 28 0.51 -1.39 0.79
N GLU A 29 -0.60 -2.02 0.42
CA GLU A 29 -1.68 -1.38 -0.36
C GLU A 29 -2.42 -0.22 0.35
N HIS A 30 -2.05 0.06 1.60
CA HIS A 30 -2.60 1.15 2.40
C HIS A 30 -1.59 2.29 2.60
N LEU A 31 -0.36 2.12 2.09
CA LEU A 31 0.75 3.04 2.26
C LEU A 31 1.03 3.41 3.73
N GLY A 32 0.74 2.47 4.65
CA GLY A 32 0.91 2.66 6.09
C GLY A 32 2.37 2.59 6.54
N GLU A 33 2.63 3.12 7.74
CA GLU A 33 3.97 3.08 8.36
C GLU A 33 4.36 1.65 8.79
N TYR A 34 3.42 0.94 9.43
CA TYR A 34 3.55 -0.48 9.76
C TYR A 34 2.80 -1.30 8.73
N VAL A 35 3.36 -2.46 8.37
CA VAL A 35 2.72 -3.37 7.41
C VAL A 35 2.68 -4.78 8.00
N PRO A 36 1.70 -5.62 7.62
CA PRO A 36 1.64 -7.00 8.08
C PRO A 36 2.81 -7.82 7.51
N PRO A 37 3.16 -8.97 8.13
CA PRO A 37 4.28 -9.83 7.70
C PRO A 37 4.29 -10.15 6.20
N ARG A 38 3.10 -10.33 5.58
CA ARG A 38 2.96 -10.59 4.15
C ARG A 38 3.53 -9.48 3.27
N ALA A 39 3.43 -8.23 3.73
CA ALA A 39 3.84 -7.04 2.98
C ALA A 39 5.27 -6.59 3.32
N GLU A 40 6.00 -7.32 4.17
CA GLU A 40 7.40 -7.03 4.54
C GLU A 40 8.42 -7.35 3.43
N ARG A 41 8.10 -6.99 2.19
CA ARG A 41 8.90 -7.26 0.98
C ARG A 41 10.32 -6.70 1.07
N LEU A 42 10.47 -5.47 1.58
CA LEU A 42 11.78 -4.85 1.77
C LEU A 42 12.63 -5.64 2.76
N ALA A 43 12.06 -6.00 3.92
CA ALA A 43 12.76 -6.75 4.95
C ALA A 43 13.09 -8.18 4.49
N TRP A 44 12.17 -8.83 3.80
CA TRP A 44 12.42 -10.15 3.22
C TRP A 44 13.58 -10.09 2.21
N LEU A 45 13.56 -9.14 1.27
CA LEU A 45 14.58 -9.02 0.23
C LEU A 45 15.97 -8.69 0.81
N THR A 46 16.03 -7.73 1.74
CA THR A 46 17.29 -7.06 2.12
C THR A 46 17.80 -7.41 3.52
N GLY A 47 16.92 -7.87 4.41
CA GLY A 47 17.17 -7.98 5.84
C GLY A 47 16.92 -6.69 6.64
N PHE A 48 16.72 -5.55 5.98
CA PHE A 48 16.48 -4.27 6.64
C PHE A 48 15.07 -4.17 7.23
N THR A 49 14.98 -3.91 8.54
CA THR A 49 13.70 -3.88 9.29
C THR A 49 13.29 -2.50 9.79
N GLY A 50 13.94 -1.42 9.33
CA GLY A 50 13.52 -0.06 9.67
C GLY A 50 12.13 0.27 9.07
N SER A 51 11.37 1.15 9.73
CA SER A 51 10.01 1.50 9.28
C SER A 51 9.99 2.41 8.06
N ALA A 52 11.11 3.10 7.75
CA ALA A 52 11.25 3.91 6.55
C ALA A 52 12.36 3.37 5.66
N GLY A 53 12.01 2.94 4.45
CA GLY A 53 13.00 2.60 3.46
C GLY A 53 12.44 2.18 2.11
N LEU A 54 13.36 2.05 1.16
CA LEU A 54 13.08 1.60 -0.20
C LEU A 54 14.30 0.85 -0.71
N ALA A 55 14.11 -0.23 -1.46
CA ALA A 55 15.18 -0.81 -2.26
C ALA A 55 14.95 -0.50 -3.75
N ALA A 56 16.03 -0.23 -4.47
CA ALA A 56 16.05 -0.21 -5.92
C ALA A 56 16.91 -1.39 -6.39
N VAL A 57 16.30 -2.32 -7.13
CA VAL A 57 17.00 -3.48 -7.69
C VAL A 57 17.21 -3.24 -9.18
N LEU A 58 18.45 -3.37 -9.63
CA LEU A 58 18.86 -3.37 -11.05
C LEU A 58 19.48 -4.75 -11.39
N PRO A 59 19.74 -5.07 -12.68
CA PRO A 59 20.25 -6.38 -13.09
C PRO A 59 21.57 -6.78 -12.42
N ASP A 60 22.47 -5.83 -12.17
CA ASP A 60 23.82 -6.10 -11.65
C ASP A 60 24.10 -5.46 -10.28
N ARG A 61 23.28 -4.50 -9.84
CA ARG A 61 23.45 -3.77 -8.57
C ARG A 61 22.12 -3.55 -7.86
N ALA A 62 22.17 -3.25 -6.57
CA ALA A 62 21.01 -2.89 -5.78
C ALA A 62 21.42 -1.90 -4.69
N ALA A 63 20.47 -1.05 -4.28
CA ALA A 63 20.65 -0.14 -3.17
C ALA A 63 19.44 -0.20 -2.25
N VAL A 64 19.68 0.09 -0.96
CA VAL A 64 18.63 0.31 0.03
C VAL A 64 18.79 1.73 0.55
N PHE A 65 17.69 2.45 0.58
CA PHE A 65 17.60 3.85 0.97
C PHE A 65 16.83 3.96 2.26
N THR A 66 17.31 4.76 3.20
CA THR A 66 16.59 5.09 4.43
C THR A 66 16.84 6.53 4.86
N ASP A 67 16.05 7.03 5.81
CA ASP A 67 16.27 8.35 6.40
C ASP A 67 17.32 8.31 7.52
N GLY A 68 17.62 9.47 8.11
CA GLY A 68 18.67 9.62 9.12
C GLY A 68 18.50 8.76 10.37
N ARG A 69 17.30 8.26 10.67
CA ARG A 69 17.02 7.45 11.87
C ARG A 69 17.67 6.07 11.80
N TYR A 70 17.83 5.52 10.59
CA TYR A 70 18.14 4.10 10.41
C TYR A 70 19.47 3.84 9.67
N THR A 71 20.31 4.85 9.46
CA THR A 71 21.58 4.68 8.71
C THR A 71 22.49 3.62 9.31
N LEU A 72 22.67 3.62 10.63
CA LEU A 72 23.46 2.59 11.34
C LEU A 72 22.78 1.21 11.31
N GLN A 73 21.46 1.17 11.47
CA GLN A 73 20.69 -0.07 11.40
C GLN A 73 20.78 -0.70 10.00
N LEU A 74 20.68 0.12 8.96
CA LEU A 74 20.77 -0.32 7.58
C LEU A 74 22.13 -0.97 7.30
N ALA A 75 23.22 -0.30 7.70
CA ALA A 75 24.57 -0.85 7.54
C ALA A 75 24.79 -2.15 8.33
N ALA A 76 24.13 -2.31 9.48
CA ALA A 76 24.26 -3.52 10.31
C ALA A 76 23.40 -4.70 9.81
N GLN A 77 22.28 -4.43 9.14
CA GLN A 77 21.30 -5.45 8.76
C GLN A 77 21.40 -5.90 7.30
N THR A 78 22.07 -5.13 6.44
CA THR A 78 22.22 -5.46 5.01
C THR A 78 23.61 -5.95 4.69
N ASP A 79 23.71 -6.83 3.69
CA ASP A 79 24.99 -7.30 3.18
C ASP A 79 25.56 -6.27 2.19
N PRO A 80 26.69 -5.60 2.50
CA PRO A 80 27.28 -4.58 1.63
C PRO A 80 27.80 -5.14 0.30
N ALA A 81 27.98 -6.46 0.17
CA ALA A 81 28.30 -7.09 -1.12
C ALA A 81 27.07 -7.17 -2.06
N LEU A 82 25.86 -7.05 -1.52
CA LEU A 82 24.61 -7.14 -2.28
C LEU A 82 23.92 -5.78 -2.45
N PHE A 83 23.97 -4.94 -1.42
CA PHE A 83 23.22 -3.70 -1.34
C PHE A 83 24.11 -2.50 -0.97
N GLU A 84 24.07 -1.45 -1.78
CA GLU A 84 24.61 -0.14 -1.43
C GLU A 84 23.67 0.55 -0.43
N ALA A 85 24.19 0.91 0.76
CA ALA A 85 23.42 1.64 1.77
C ALA A 85 23.41 3.15 1.46
N CYS A 86 22.24 3.71 1.15
CA CYS A 86 22.07 5.08 0.69
C CYS A 86 21.17 5.89 1.65
N HIS A 87 21.41 7.20 1.73
CA HIS A 87 20.51 8.11 2.45
C HIS A 87 19.43 8.65 1.51
N LEU A 88 18.16 8.58 1.90
CA LEU A 88 17.01 8.90 1.06
C LEU A 88 16.99 10.34 0.54
N ILE A 89 17.48 11.30 1.35
CA ILE A 89 17.52 12.73 0.99
C ILE A 89 18.81 13.12 0.25
N GLU A 90 19.97 12.76 0.80
CA GLU A 90 21.28 13.13 0.21
C GLU A 90 21.59 12.34 -1.07
N GLN A 91 21.07 11.11 -1.19
CA GLN A 91 21.28 10.20 -2.32
C GLN A 91 19.94 9.68 -2.82
N PRO A 92 19.08 10.54 -3.38
CA PRO A 92 17.69 10.19 -3.64
C PRO A 92 17.57 9.07 -4.69
N PRO A 93 16.68 8.07 -4.49
CA PRO A 93 16.56 6.91 -5.36
C PRO A 93 16.41 7.24 -6.85
N PRO A 94 15.60 8.22 -7.29
CA PRO A 94 15.49 8.56 -8.71
C PRO A 94 16.83 8.93 -9.35
N HIS A 95 17.68 9.70 -8.64
CA HIS A 95 19.00 10.07 -9.14
C HIS A 95 19.97 8.88 -9.13
N TRP A 96 19.92 8.06 -8.08
CA TRP A 96 20.74 6.86 -8.00
C TRP A 96 20.46 5.90 -9.16
N ILE A 97 19.18 5.66 -9.46
CA ILE A 97 18.73 4.81 -10.57
C ILE A 97 19.19 5.41 -11.90
N LYS A 98 18.90 6.69 -12.15
CA LYS A 98 19.24 7.37 -13.41
C LYS A 98 20.73 7.33 -13.72
N ALA A 99 21.59 7.47 -12.71
CA ALA A 99 23.04 7.42 -12.88
C ALA A 99 23.57 6.01 -13.21
N ARG A 100 22.73 4.98 -13.07
CA ARG A 100 23.11 3.56 -13.14
C ARG A 100 22.34 2.78 -14.20
N THR A 101 21.44 3.43 -14.93
CA THR A 101 20.67 2.84 -16.03
C THR A 101 20.91 3.59 -17.33
N THR A 102 20.66 2.93 -18.45
CA THR A 102 20.69 3.57 -19.76
C THR A 102 19.45 4.42 -19.99
N ALA A 103 19.54 5.43 -20.84
CA ALA A 103 18.36 6.16 -21.28
C ALA A 103 17.32 5.20 -21.89
N GLY A 104 16.05 5.35 -21.49
CA GLY A 104 14.96 4.44 -21.90
C GLY A 104 14.91 3.10 -21.17
N ALA A 105 15.70 2.90 -20.11
CA ALA A 105 15.56 1.74 -19.25
C ALA A 105 14.23 1.78 -18.49
N THR A 106 13.43 0.73 -18.67
CA THR A 106 12.12 0.58 -18.02
C THR A 106 12.26 0.13 -16.57
N ILE A 107 11.76 0.95 -15.65
CA ILE A 107 11.79 0.72 -14.21
C ILE A 107 10.38 0.36 -13.73
N GLY A 108 10.23 -0.86 -13.23
CA GLY A 108 8.98 -1.36 -12.72
C GLY A 108 8.64 -0.82 -11.33
N TYR A 109 7.36 -0.64 -11.07
CA TYR A 109 6.81 -0.41 -9.73
C TYR A 109 5.52 -1.20 -9.56
N ASP A 110 5.21 -1.60 -8.33
CA ASP A 110 3.88 -2.14 -8.00
C ASP A 110 2.91 -0.96 -7.78
N PRO A 111 1.83 -0.84 -8.59
CA PRO A 111 0.89 0.28 -8.47
C PRO A 111 0.14 0.32 -7.14
N TRP A 112 0.15 -0.77 -6.36
CA TRP A 112 -0.41 -0.79 -5.02
C TRP A 112 0.51 -0.18 -3.95
N LEU A 113 1.80 0.00 -4.23
CA LEU A 113 2.80 0.32 -3.20
C LEU A 113 3.42 1.72 -3.34
N ILE A 114 2.87 2.55 -4.21
CA ILE A 114 3.36 3.92 -4.45
C ILE A 114 2.20 4.86 -4.72
N SER A 115 2.24 6.07 -4.17
CA SER A 115 1.25 7.11 -4.46
C SER A 115 1.55 7.83 -5.77
N ALA A 116 0.58 8.59 -6.30
CA ALA A 116 0.77 9.39 -7.51
C ALA A 116 1.90 10.42 -7.33
N GLU A 117 1.95 11.08 -6.17
CA GLU A 117 3.03 12.02 -5.83
C GLU A 117 4.38 11.31 -5.71
N GLY A 118 4.42 10.15 -5.06
CA GLY A 118 5.64 9.34 -4.94
C GLY A 118 6.19 8.93 -6.30
N LEU A 119 5.32 8.53 -7.23
CA LEU A 119 5.68 8.13 -8.59
C LEU A 119 6.15 9.32 -9.45
N ALA A 120 5.52 10.49 -9.30
CA ALA A 120 5.89 11.70 -10.03
C ALA A 120 7.38 12.03 -9.88
N ARG A 121 7.95 11.86 -8.68
CA ARG A 121 9.39 12.10 -8.39
C ARG A 121 10.34 11.30 -9.29
N TYR A 122 9.94 10.09 -9.70
CA TYR A 122 10.74 9.27 -10.62
C TYR A 122 10.56 9.70 -12.08
N ARG A 123 9.32 10.04 -12.46
CA ARG A 123 9.00 10.55 -13.81
C ARG A 123 9.68 11.90 -14.07
N ASP A 124 9.67 12.80 -13.09
CA ASP A 124 10.31 14.12 -13.16
C ASP A 124 11.84 14.00 -13.25
N ALA A 125 12.42 12.94 -12.67
CA ALA A 125 13.82 12.61 -12.86
C ALA A 125 14.12 12.06 -14.27
N GLY A 126 13.10 11.81 -15.10
CA GLY A 126 13.22 11.30 -16.48
C GLY A 126 13.37 9.78 -16.57
N LEU A 127 12.89 9.04 -15.56
CA LEU A 127 12.84 7.57 -15.60
C LEU A 127 11.56 7.10 -16.29
N ASP A 128 11.69 6.05 -17.10
CA ASP A 128 10.55 5.35 -17.70
C ASP A 128 9.95 4.39 -16.67
N MET A 129 8.86 4.81 -16.04
CA MET A 129 8.21 4.08 -14.94
C MET A 129 7.00 3.30 -15.44
N VAL A 130 7.01 1.98 -15.27
CA VAL A 130 5.89 1.11 -15.70
C VAL A 130 5.25 0.38 -14.51
N PRO A 131 3.91 0.31 -14.45
CA PRO A 131 3.23 -0.51 -13.45
C PRO A 131 3.44 -1.99 -13.78
N VAL A 132 3.63 -2.79 -12.75
CA VAL A 132 3.97 -4.21 -12.87
C VAL A 132 3.00 -5.07 -12.06
N TYR A 133 2.55 -6.16 -12.68
CA TYR A 133 1.81 -7.23 -12.03
C TYR A 133 2.09 -8.57 -12.74
N PRO A 134 2.44 -9.65 -12.00
CA PRO A 134 2.59 -9.73 -10.55
C PRO A 134 3.87 -9.05 -10.04
N ASN A 135 3.91 -8.69 -8.76
CA ASN A 135 5.08 -8.13 -8.09
C ASN A 135 6.27 -9.13 -8.14
N PRO A 136 7.45 -8.76 -8.68
CA PRO A 136 8.62 -9.64 -8.76
C PRO A 136 9.09 -10.20 -7.41
N VAL A 137 8.89 -9.47 -6.31
CA VAL A 137 9.23 -9.96 -4.96
C VAL A 137 8.28 -11.07 -4.53
N ASP A 138 6.98 -10.91 -4.79
CA ASP A 138 5.98 -11.94 -4.46
C ASP A 138 6.21 -13.20 -5.30
N ALA A 139 6.52 -13.06 -6.59
CA ALA A 139 6.88 -14.19 -7.46
C ALA A 139 8.12 -14.95 -6.96
N ALA A 140 9.06 -14.24 -6.32
CA ALA A 140 10.27 -14.81 -5.75
C ALA A 140 10.11 -15.32 -4.30
N TRP A 141 8.96 -15.13 -3.65
CA TRP A 141 8.74 -15.41 -2.23
C TRP A 141 7.80 -16.62 -2.02
N PRO A 142 8.29 -17.87 -2.12
CA PRO A 142 7.45 -19.07 -2.07
C PRO A 142 6.80 -19.30 -0.69
N ASP A 143 7.45 -18.87 0.39
CA ASP A 143 7.00 -18.96 1.78
C ASP A 143 6.40 -17.63 2.29
N GLN A 144 5.74 -16.87 1.40
CA GLN A 144 5.12 -15.61 1.76
C GLN A 144 4.02 -15.83 2.81
N PRO A 145 4.01 -15.05 3.93
CA PRO A 145 2.96 -15.14 4.92
C PRO A 145 1.55 -14.93 4.34
N PRO A 146 0.51 -15.53 4.94
CA PRO A 146 -0.86 -15.31 4.52
C PRO A 146 -1.31 -13.87 4.78
N GLN A 147 -2.41 -13.47 4.15
CA GLN A 147 -3.08 -12.20 4.45
C GLN A 147 -3.52 -12.20 5.92
N PRO A 148 -3.43 -11.05 6.63
CA PRO A 148 -3.92 -10.96 7.99
C PRO A 148 -5.45 -11.09 8.03
N MET A 149 -5.93 -11.90 8.98
CA MET A 149 -7.34 -12.25 9.16
C MET A 149 -7.81 -11.95 10.59
N GLY A 150 -7.33 -10.84 11.16
CA GLY A 150 -7.76 -10.38 12.47
C GLY A 150 -9.26 -10.06 12.47
N ALA A 151 -9.97 -10.50 13.51
CA ALA A 151 -11.40 -10.25 13.64
C ALA A 151 -11.66 -8.74 13.81
N VAL A 152 -12.62 -8.22 13.05
CA VAL A 152 -13.09 -6.84 13.18
C VAL A 152 -14.11 -6.76 14.31
N THR A 153 -13.95 -5.78 15.18
CA THR A 153 -14.81 -5.58 16.35
C THR A 153 -15.41 -4.18 16.38
N PRO A 154 -16.66 -4.02 16.83
CA PRO A 154 -17.28 -2.71 17.00
C PRO A 154 -16.52 -1.80 17.98
N HIS A 155 -16.37 -0.54 17.60
CA HIS A 155 -15.92 0.54 18.48
C HIS A 155 -17.14 1.31 19.00
N ARG A 156 -17.57 0.95 20.21
CA ARG A 156 -18.84 1.39 20.79
C ARG A 156 -18.99 2.92 20.84
N LEU A 157 -20.25 3.36 20.75
CA LEU A 157 -20.61 4.78 20.64
C LEU A 157 -20.20 5.61 21.86
N ASP A 158 -20.21 5.01 23.06
CA ASP A 158 -19.77 5.65 24.31
C ASP A 158 -18.29 6.07 24.30
N VAL A 159 -17.46 5.37 23.52
CA VAL A 159 -16.05 5.75 23.29
C VAL A 159 -15.90 6.58 22.01
N ALA A 160 -16.63 6.23 20.94
CA ALA A 160 -16.52 6.90 19.65
C ALA A 160 -17.06 8.33 19.66
N GLY A 161 -18.00 8.64 20.55
CA GLY A 161 -18.67 9.94 20.70
C GLY A 161 -19.64 10.30 19.56
N ARG A 162 -19.55 9.62 18.41
CA ARG A 162 -20.38 9.87 17.23
C ARG A 162 -20.62 8.60 16.43
N SER A 163 -21.85 8.43 15.93
CA SER A 163 -22.24 7.23 15.19
C SER A 163 -21.59 7.18 13.79
N SER A 164 -21.48 5.98 13.21
CA SER A 164 -21.02 5.82 11.84
C SER A 164 -21.98 6.48 10.84
N ALA A 165 -23.29 6.39 11.09
CA ALA A 165 -24.31 7.02 10.26
C ALA A 165 -24.13 8.54 10.18
N ASP A 166 -23.90 9.21 11.32
CA ASP A 166 -23.68 10.66 11.34
C ASP A 166 -22.41 11.07 10.60
N LYS A 167 -21.33 10.28 10.75
CA LYS A 167 -20.05 10.52 10.06
C LYS A 167 -20.21 10.37 8.54
N ARG A 168 -20.90 9.32 8.09
CA ARG A 168 -21.21 9.11 6.67
C ARG A 168 -22.10 10.21 6.12
N ALA A 169 -23.09 10.69 6.90
CA ALA A 169 -23.97 11.78 6.50
C ALA A 169 -23.20 13.10 6.28
N ASP A 170 -22.22 13.42 7.13
CA ASP A 170 -21.36 14.59 6.95
C ASP A 170 -20.49 14.47 5.69
N ILE A 171 -19.86 13.32 5.49
CA ILE A 171 -19.04 13.09 4.29
C ILE A 171 -19.92 13.20 3.05
N ALA A 172 -21.13 12.61 3.07
CA ALA A 172 -22.08 12.71 1.97
C ALA A 172 -22.48 14.17 1.69
N ALA A 173 -22.72 14.99 2.72
CA ALA A 173 -23.00 16.41 2.55
C ALA A 173 -21.82 17.17 1.92
N MET A 174 -20.59 16.87 2.35
CA MET A 174 -19.37 17.44 1.78
C MET A 174 -19.21 17.04 0.30
N LEU A 175 -19.41 15.77 -0.04
CA LEU A 175 -19.33 15.29 -1.43
C LEU A 175 -20.34 16.02 -2.33
N ARG A 176 -21.58 16.20 -1.88
CA ARG A 176 -22.60 16.95 -2.63
C ARG A 176 -22.21 18.42 -2.81
N ALA A 177 -21.69 19.07 -1.75
CA ALA A 177 -21.25 20.46 -1.82
C ALA A 177 -20.12 20.65 -2.84
N ASP A 178 -19.24 19.66 -2.98
CA ASP A 178 -18.12 19.67 -3.92
C ASP A 178 -18.48 19.09 -5.31
N GLY A 179 -19.76 18.75 -5.55
CA GLY A 179 -20.23 18.19 -6.81
C GLY A 179 -19.59 16.85 -7.16
N GLN A 180 -19.44 15.98 -6.17
CA GLN A 180 -18.85 14.65 -6.24
C GLN A 180 -19.85 13.59 -5.79
N ASP A 181 -19.70 12.37 -6.33
CA ASP A 181 -20.67 11.29 -6.16
C ASP A 181 -20.22 10.27 -5.10
N ALA A 182 -18.92 10.12 -4.89
CA ALA A 182 -18.35 9.19 -3.93
C ALA A 182 -16.93 9.57 -3.50
N ALA A 183 -16.42 8.92 -2.46
CA ALA A 183 -15.01 8.90 -2.10
C ALA A 183 -14.56 7.47 -1.81
N ILE A 184 -13.36 7.10 -2.29
CA ILE A 184 -12.69 5.87 -1.89
C ILE A 184 -11.69 6.16 -0.78
N LEU A 185 -11.83 5.47 0.35
CA LEU A 185 -10.94 5.57 1.49
C LEU A 185 -9.99 4.38 1.49
N THR A 186 -8.69 4.67 1.39
CA THR A 186 -7.63 3.67 1.35
C THR A 186 -6.85 3.52 2.65
N ASP A 187 -6.95 4.52 3.52
CA ASP A 187 -6.34 4.50 4.84
C ASP A 187 -7.18 3.68 5.84
N PRO A 188 -6.61 2.63 6.47
CA PRO A 188 -7.28 1.82 7.49
C PRO A 188 -7.73 2.62 8.71
N ALA A 189 -7.05 3.72 9.07
CA ALA A 189 -7.47 4.58 10.16
C ALA A 189 -8.77 5.33 9.81
N SER A 190 -8.86 5.84 8.58
CA SER A 190 -10.07 6.45 8.04
C SER A 190 -11.24 5.45 7.97
N LEU A 191 -11.01 4.21 7.53
CA LEU A 191 -12.00 3.12 7.56
C LEU A 191 -12.48 2.85 8.99
N ALA A 192 -11.55 2.63 9.92
CA ALA A 192 -11.84 2.32 11.32
C ALA A 192 -12.63 3.44 12.01
N TRP A 193 -12.29 4.69 11.71
CA TRP A 193 -12.98 5.87 12.23
C TRP A 193 -14.39 6.01 11.63
N LEU A 194 -14.53 5.86 10.31
CA LEU A 194 -15.81 6.05 9.63
C LEU A 194 -16.85 5.02 10.06
N LEU A 195 -16.44 3.75 10.11
CA LEU A 195 -17.34 2.62 10.41
C LEU A 195 -17.46 2.31 11.90
N ASN A 196 -16.73 3.03 12.76
CA ASN A 196 -16.62 2.74 14.19
C ASN A 196 -16.27 1.25 14.42
N VAL A 197 -15.17 0.81 13.83
CA VAL A 197 -14.65 -0.55 14.01
C VAL A 197 -13.16 -0.53 14.34
N ARG A 198 -12.65 -1.64 14.89
CA ARG A 198 -11.22 -1.88 15.12
C ARG A 198 -10.86 -3.28 14.64
N GLY A 199 -9.58 -3.49 14.35
CA GLY A 199 -9.04 -4.79 13.93
C GLY A 199 -7.72 -5.10 14.63
N ALA A 200 -7.06 -6.15 14.14
CA ALA A 200 -5.80 -6.67 14.66
C ALA A 200 -4.88 -7.15 13.53
N ASP A 201 -4.99 -6.55 12.35
CA ASP A 201 -4.21 -6.99 11.18
C ASP A 201 -2.79 -6.41 11.13
N VAL A 202 -2.56 -5.31 11.82
CA VAL A 202 -1.29 -4.58 11.83
C VAL A 202 -0.85 -4.42 13.27
N ASP A 203 0.40 -4.79 13.56
CA ASP A 203 0.93 -4.66 14.92
C ASP A 203 0.90 -3.21 15.41
N PHE A 204 0.71 -3.03 16.72
CA PHE A 204 0.68 -1.74 17.44
C PHE A 204 -0.45 -0.79 17.06
N THR A 205 -1.23 -1.09 16.02
CA THR A 205 -2.37 -0.28 15.59
C THR A 205 -3.64 -1.14 15.51
N PRO A 206 -4.78 -0.70 16.04
CA PRO A 206 -6.00 -1.52 16.07
C PRO A 206 -6.76 -1.46 14.74
N PHE A 207 -6.05 -1.71 13.63
CA PHE A 207 -6.56 -1.54 12.27
C PHE A 207 -7.01 -2.87 11.68
N ALA A 208 -8.14 -2.79 10.95
CA ALA A 208 -8.57 -3.81 10.03
C ALA A 208 -8.24 -3.34 8.61
N LEU A 209 -7.46 -4.12 7.87
CA LEU A 209 -7.08 -3.80 6.50
C LEU A 209 -8.25 -4.04 5.54
N GLY A 210 -8.57 -3.01 4.75
CA GLY A 210 -9.68 -2.95 3.81
C GLY A 210 -9.85 -1.55 3.21
N PHE A 211 -10.82 -1.40 2.32
CA PHE A 211 -11.15 -0.12 1.67
C PHE A 211 -12.62 0.23 1.91
N VAL A 212 -12.99 1.51 1.84
CA VAL A 212 -14.40 1.92 1.91
C VAL A 212 -14.73 2.88 0.77
N LEU A 213 -15.69 2.52 -0.07
CA LEU A 213 -16.34 3.46 -0.98
C LEU A 213 -17.56 4.07 -0.26
N VAL A 214 -17.50 5.35 0.07
CA VAL A 214 -18.64 6.10 0.65
C VAL A 214 -19.28 6.95 -0.43
N ARG A 215 -20.60 6.88 -0.57
CA ARG A 215 -21.35 7.58 -1.62
C ARG A 215 -21.99 8.85 -1.08
N ALA A 216 -22.31 9.78 -1.98
CA ALA A 216 -22.95 11.05 -1.68
C ALA A 216 -24.39 10.88 -1.15
N ASP A 217 -24.98 9.68 -1.12
CA ASP A 217 -26.24 9.40 -0.42
C ASP A 217 -26.04 8.97 1.05
N GLY A 218 -24.80 8.75 1.50
CA GLY A 218 -24.46 8.27 2.84
C GLY A 218 -24.34 6.75 2.97
N SER A 219 -24.65 6.00 1.91
CA SER A 219 -24.35 4.56 1.82
C SER A 219 -22.85 4.33 1.70
N ALA A 220 -22.39 3.17 2.16
CA ALA A 220 -21.00 2.76 2.00
C ALA A 220 -20.88 1.31 1.55
N THR A 221 -19.76 1.00 0.90
CA THR A 221 -19.36 -0.36 0.56
C THR A 221 -18.00 -0.62 1.17
N LEU A 222 -17.95 -1.50 2.16
CA LEU A 222 -16.73 -2.01 2.78
C LEU A 222 -16.14 -3.12 1.89
N VAL A 223 -14.89 -2.95 1.47
CA VAL A 223 -14.13 -3.95 0.72
C VAL A 223 -13.23 -4.68 1.69
N MET A 224 -13.62 -5.89 2.07
CA MET A 224 -12.94 -6.71 3.07
C MET A 224 -13.34 -8.17 2.92
N ASP A 225 -12.48 -9.09 3.33
CA ASP A 225 -12.87 -10.49 3.46
C ASP A 225 -13.97 -10.63 4.53
N ALA A 226 -15.13 -11.17 4.14
CA ALA A 226 -16.28 -11.32 5.02
C ALA A 226 -15.99 -12.23 6.22
N ALA A 227 -15.02 -13.14 6.13
CA ALA A 227 -14.61 -13.99 7.26
C ALA A 227 -13.97 -13.19 8.40
N LYS A 228 -13.56 -11.94 8.16
CA LYS A 228 -13.07 -11.02 9.20
C LYS A 228 -14.20 -10.37 10.00
N LEU A 229 -15.47 -10.54 9.59
CA LEU A 229 -16.62 -9.87 10.18
C LEU A 229 -17.50 -10.88 10.96
N PRO A 230 -17.34 -10.97 12.29
CA PRO A 230 -18.27 -11.72 13.14
C PRO A 230 -19.72 -11.22 12.99
N PRO A 231 -20.73 -12.05 13.32
CA PRO A 231 -22.14 -11.68 13.22
C PRO A 231 -22.48 -10.35 13.91
N ASP A 232 -21.93 -10.09 15.10
CA ASP A 232 -22.14 -8.83 15.83
C ASP A 232 -21.58 -7.62 15.08
N THR A 233 -20.48 -7.78 14.36
CA THR A 233 -19.89 -6.72 13.52
C THR A 233 -20.74 -6.49 12.28
N VAL A 234 -21.27 -7.54 11.65
CA VAL A 234 -22.21 -7.41 10.53
C VAL A 234 -23.47 -6.66 10.97
N ALA A 235 -24.03 -7.01 12.13
CA ALA A 235 -25.18 -6.31 12.70
C ALA A 235 -24.86 -4.84 13.04
N TRP A 236 -23.65 -4.56 13.54
CA TRP A 236 -23.18 -3.20 13.85
C TRP A 236 -23.06 -2.30 12.62
N LEU A 237 -22.58 -2.83 11.50
CA LEU A 237 -22.44 -2.08 10.24
C LEU A 237 -23.80 -1.61 9.69
N GLY A 238 -24.83 -2.44 9.89
CA GLY A 238 -26.20 -2.12 9.50
C GLY A 238 -26.44 -2.19 7.98
N PRO A 239 -27.68 -1.90 7.53
CA PRO A 239 -28.09 -2.11 6.14
C PRO A 239 -27.49 -1.11 5.14
N ASP A 240 -27.06 0.07 5.60
CA ASP A 240 -26.49 1.12 4.75
C ASP A 240 -25.00 0.88 4.40
N VAL A 241 -24.40 -0.19 4.93
CA VAL A 241 -23.02 -0.60 4.66
C VAL A 241 -23.02 -2.00 4.06
N SER A 242 -22.80 -2.08 2.75
CA SER A 242 -22.61 -3.36 2.07
C SER A 242 -21.18 -3.85 2.24
N VAL A 243 -20.96 -5.16 2.14
CA VAL A 243 -19.62 -5.78 2.21
C VAL A 243 -19.35 -6.55 0.92
N VAL A 244 -18.18 -6.35 0.33
CA VAL A 244 -17.69 -7.10 -0.84
C VAL A 244 -16.25 -7.55 -0.62
N GLY A 245 -15.82 -8.61 -1.32
CA GLY A 245 -14.45 -9.09 -1.22
C GLY A 245 -13.46 -8.20 -1.97
N ARG A 246 -12.16 -8.32 -1.66
CA ARG A 246 -11.11 -7.58 -2.37
C ARG A 246 -11.09 -7.86 -3.88
N ALA A 247 -11.45 -9.08 -4.29
CA ALA A 247 -11.54 -9.46 -5.70
C ALA A 247 -12.62 -8.67 -6.48
N ASP A 248 -13.63 -8.14 -5.78
CA ASP A 248 -14.74 -7.40 -6.38
C ASP A 248 -14.44 -5.90 -6.52
N LEU A 249 -13.33 -5.40 -5.94
CA LEU A 249 -12.96 -3.99 -5.95
C LEU A 249 -12.86 -3.39 -7.37
N PRO A 250 -12.24 -4.04 -8.38
CA PRO A 250 -12.24 -3.52 -9.74
C PRO A 250 -13.66 -3.35 -10.31
N GLY A 251 -14.54 -4.31 -10.05
CA GLY A 251 -15.95 -4.25 -10.47
C GLY A 251 -16.72 -3.15 -9.74
N LEU A 252 -16.48 -2.98 -8.44
CA LEU A 252 -17.05 -1.90 -7.63
C LEU A 252 -16.67 -0.52 -8.19
N LEU A 253 -15.40 -0.31 -8.53
CA LEU A 253 -14.95 0.96 -9.11
C LEU A 253 -15.45 1.16 -10.54
N ALA A 254 -15.48 0.10 -11.36
CA ALA A 254 -16.03 0.17 -12.71
C ALA A 254 -17.52 0.55 -12.72
N ALA A 255 -18.29 0.13 -11.71
CA ALA A 255 -19.70 0.51 -11.54
C ALA A 255 -19.90 2.01 -11.25
N GLN A 256 -18.83 2.73 -10.89
CA GLN A 256 -18.85 4.18 -10.69
C GLN A 256 -18.50 4.94 -11.99
N SER A 257 -18.40 4.27 -13.14
CA SER A 257 -18.10 4.93 -14.42
C SER A 257 -19.06 6.09 -14.72
N GLY A 258 -18.49 7.23 -15.13
CA GLY A 258 -19.21 8.48 -15.36
C GLY A 258 -19.48 9.31 -14.10
N GLN A 259 -19.16 8.81 -12.91
CA GLN A 259 -19.27 9.53 -11.65
C GLN A 259 -17.93 10.17 -11.26
N ARG A 260 -17.99 11.21 -10.42
CA ARG A 260 -16.84 11.87 -9.81
C ARG A 260 -16.52 11.24 -8.47
N VAL A 261 -15.50 10.38 -8.44
CA VAL A 261 -15.02 9.71 -7.22
C VAL A 261 -13.79 10.44 -6.68
N ARG A 262 -13.84 10.89 -5.43
CA ARG A 262 -12.71 11.48 -4.71
C ARG A 262 -11.74 10.39 -4.25
N VAL A 263 -10.45 10.65 -4.44
CA VAL A 263 -9.33 9.85 -3.93
C VAL A 263 -8.27 10.80 -3.35
N ASP A 264 -7.55 10.38 -2.32
CA ASP A 264 -6.41 11.12 -1.80
C ASP A 264 -5.16 10.81 -2.63
N ALA A 265 -4.71 11.75 -3.46
CA ALA A 265 -3.57 11.54 -4.34
C ALA A 265 -2.23 11.30 -3.60
N ALA A 266 -2.12 11.75 -2.34
CA ALA A 266 -0.90 11.61 -1.54
C ALA A 266 -0.88 10.31 -0.74
N GLY A 267 -2.00 9.97 -0.11
CA GLY A 267 -2.16 8.80 0.77
C GLY A 267 -2.73 7.54 0.12
N SER A 268 -3.19 7.60 -1.13
CA SER A 268 -3.68 6.42 -1.85
C SER A 268 -2.65 5.86 -2.84
N PRO A 269 -2.62 4.53 -3.02
CA PRO A 269 -1.87 3.93 -4.11
C PRO A 269 -2.32 4.48 -5.47
N VAL A 270 -1.38 4.62 -6.39
CA VAL A 270 -1.63 5.06 -7.76
C VAL A 270 -2.55 4.11 -8.53
N TRP A 271 -2.75 2.87 -8.04
CA TRP A 271 -3.77 1.97 -8.57
C TRP A 271 -5.19 2.56 -8.55
N PHE A 272 -5.50 3.46 -7.60
CA PHE A 272 -6.80 4.14 -7.51
C PHE A 272 -6.89 5.43 -8.35
N ALA A 273 -5.80 5.84 -9.01
CA ALA A 273 -5.68 7.12 -9.72
C ALA A 273 -5.89 7.01 -11.23
#